data_AF-A0AAD7Z560-F1
#
_entry.id   AF-A0AAD7Z560-F1
#
_cell.length_a   1.000
_cell.length_b   1.000
_cell.length_c   1.000
_cell.angle_alpha   90.00
_cell.angle_beta   90.00
_cell.angle_gamma   90.00
#
_symmetry.space_group_name_H-M   'P 1'
#
loop_
_entity.id
_entity.type
_entity.pdbx_description
1 polymer ?
#
loop_
_entity_poly.entity_id
_entity_poly.type
_entity_poly.pdbx_seq_one_letter_code
_entity_poly.pdbx_strand_id
1 'polypeptide(L)'
;MVSSSGGIMTVVMLLVVRTEGDFTAMTAGLIAAIQRRYFSGCVVLLTSSEVENLTEQEILMQMQLRKLLSEERIQVTASWIQSFNSTTQYCSGHIPLNVILSSDSQSRTTLEEYSTTNNLAGATWLLFLDTGSMSSFFADIYVPFNCEFLVTWHGLTSMHIYEVYKVAKEKPLNEHYYGRFNFISGLVSNEYNIFRRRSNLEGIVLKVITADDPPIMNIDPSGKRVSGFLGRVWDILEKKMNFRASYILLREL
;
A
#
# COMPACT_ATOMS: atom_id res chain seq x y z
N MET A 1 -17.99 70.65 -8.23
CA MET A 1 -18.14 70.14 -6.85
C MET A 1 -18.64 68.71 -6.95
N VAL A 2 -17.86 67.74 -6.43
CA VAL A 2 -18.26 66.38 -5.96
C VAL A 2 -18.83 65.43 -7.05
N SER A 3 -18.06 64.48 -7.60
CA SER A 3 -17.64 63.16 -7.05
C SER A 3 -18.78 62.12 -6.92
N SER A 4 -18.60 60.97 -7.59
CA SER A 4 -18.84 59.60 -7.08
C SER A 4 -19.07 58.66 -8.29
N SER A 5 -18.05 57.93 -8.77
CA SER A 5 -17.70 56.54 -8.37
C SER A 5 -18.89 55.57 -8.42
N GLY A 6 -18.87 54.45 -9.13
CA GLY A 6 -17.77 53.54 -9.45
C GLY A 6 -18.27 52.14 -9.13
N GLY A 7 -18.05 51.17 -10.02
CA GLY A 7 -18.51 49.80 -9.77
C GLY A 7 -18.35 48.87 -10.97
N ILE A 8 -17.16 48.83 -11.58
CA ILE A 8 -16.79 47.69 -12.42
C ILE A 8 -16.42 46.58 -11.45
N MET A 9 -17.31 45.61 -11.31
CA MET A 9 -17.10 44.40 -10.53
C MET A 9 -16.14 43.50 -11.32
N THR A 10 -14.84 43.66 -11.10
CA THR A 10 -13.83 42.78 -11.67
C THR A 10 -13.89 41.45 -10.91
N VAL A 11 -14.52 40.44 -11.51
CA VAL A 11 -14.44 39.06 -11.03
C VAL A 11 -13.02 38.57 -11.30
N VAL A 12 -12.20 38.53 -10.26
CA VAL A 12 -10.90 37.86 -10.29
C VAL A 12 -11.16 36.36 -10.27
N MET A 13 -11.21 35.74 -11.46
CA MET A 13 -11.03 34.30 -11.57
C MET A 13 -9.56 34.00 -11.21
N LEU A 14 -9.34 33.50 -9.99
CA LEU A 14 -8.09 32.83 -9.62
C LEU A 14 -8.01 31.53 -10.43
N LEU A 15 -7.41 31.60 -11.61
CA LEU A 15 -6.85 30.43 -12.27
C LEU A 15 -5.70 29.95 -11.37
N VAL A 16 -5.96 28.89 -10.60
CA VAL A 16 -4.91 28.14 -9.91
C VAL A 16 -4.10 27.44 -11.00
N VAL A 17 -3.10 28.14 -11.52
CA VAL A 17 -2.07 27.55 -12.37
C VAL A 17 -1.24 26.67 -11.44
N ARG A 18 -1.42 25.36 -11.55
CA ARG A 18 -0.69 24.34 -10.81
C ARG A 18 0.78 24.41 -11.24
N THR A 19 1.64 24.92 -10.39
CA THR A 19 3.09 24.86 -10.60
C THR A 19 3.58 23.46 -10.19
N GLU A 20 4.56 22.91 -10.89
CA GLU A 20 5.16 21.61 -10.54
C GLU A 20 5.64 21.56 -9.08
N GLY A 21 6.01 22.70 -8.49
CA GLY A 21 6.42 22.82 -7.10
C GLY A 21 5.33 22.50 -6.06
N ASP A 22 4.05 22.71 -6.38
CA ASP A 22 2.94 22.39 -5.46
C ASP A 22 2.71 20.87 -5.39
N PHE A 23 2.90 20.17 -6.51
CA PHE A 23 2.77 18.71 -6.57
C PHE A 23 3.87 18.00 -5.77
N THR A 24 5.14 18.39 -5.97
CA THR A 24 6.26 17.77 -5.24
C THR A 24 6.14 17.95 -3.73
N ALA A 25 5.70 19.13 -3.30
CA ALA A 25 5.46 19.41 -1.88
C ALA A 25 4.33 18.53 -1.32
N MET A 26 3.25 18.33 -2.08
CA MET A 26 2.12 17.52 -1.63
C MET A 26 2.51 16.04 -1.52
N THR A 27 3.28 15.55 -2.50
CA THR A 27 3.85 14.21 -2.52
C THR A 27 4.78 13.98 -1.32
N ALA A 28 5.71 14.91 -1.05
CA ALA A 28 6.58 14.84 0.12
C ALA A 28 5.79 14.84 1.44
N GLY A 29 4.76 15.70 1.55
CA GLY A 29 3.89 15.76 2.71
C GLY A 29 3.15 14.45 2.97
N LEU A 30 2.62 13.81 1.92
CA LEU A 30 1.97 12.50 2.03
C LEU A 30 2.96 11.41 2.45
N ILE A 31 4.12 11.33 1.80
CA ILE A 31 5.16 10.36 2.14
C ILE A 31 5.57 10.49 3.62
N ALA A 32 5.78 11.72 4.09
CA ALA A 32 6.10 11.99 5.50
C ALA A 32 4.96 11.56 6.44
N ALA A 33 3.71 11.83 6.08
CA ALA A 33 2.57 11.43 6.88
C ALA A 33 2.43 9.89 6.98
N ILE A 34 2.61 9.16 5.87
CA ILE A 34 2.57 7.69 5.87
C ILE A 34 3.77 7.10 6.62
N GLN A 35 4.97 7.63 6.42
CA GLN A 35 6.18 7.19 7.14
C GLN A 35 5.97 7.28 8.66
N ARG A 36 5.40 8.38 9.16
CA ARG A 36 5.08 8.55 10.59
C ARG A 36 3.99 7.59 11.06
N ARG A 37 2.94 7.42 10.25
CA ARG A 37 1.79 6.56 10.55
C ARG A 37 2.17 5.10 10.77
N TYR A 38 3.12 4.61 9.98
CA TYR A 38 3.61 3.22 10.02
C TYR A 38 4.92 3.05 10.78
N PHE A 39 5.46 4.12 11.38
CA PHE A 39 6.75 4.12 12.08
C PHE A 39 7.89 3.53 11.22
N SER A 40 7.85 3.78 9.90
CA SER A 40 8.87 3.28 8.98
C SER A 40 10.20 3.97 9.27
N GLY A 41 11.31 3.23 9.35
CA GLY A 41 12.60 3.83 9.77
C GLY A 41 13.23 4.73 8.70
N CYS A 42 12.96 4.45 7.42
CA CYS A 42 13.40 5.27 6.31
C CYS A 42 12.45 5.15 5.11
N VAL A 43 12.64 6.03 4.13
CA VAL A 43 11.93 6.02 2.85
C VAL A 43 12.89 5.58 1.75
N VAL A 44 12.43 4.64 0.92
CA VAL A 44 13.16 4.19 -0.27
C VAL A 44 12.35 4.62 -1.49
N LEU A 45 12.86 5.59 -2.24
CA LEU A 45 12.31 5.97 -3.54
C LEU A 45 12.73 4.92 -4.56
N LEU A 46 11.77 4.22 -5.11
CA LEU A 46 11.96 3.11 -6.03
C LEU A 46 11.70 3.54 -7.47
N THR A 47 12.64 3.21 -8.35
CA THR A 47 12.58 3.51 -9.78
C THR A 47 12.42 2.25 -10.61
N SER A 48 11.77 2.36 -11.76
CA SER A 48 11.63 1.27 -12.75
C SER A 48 12.87 1.10 -13.63
N SER A 49 13.66 2.18 -13.79
CA SER A 49 14.91 2.23 -14.53
C SER A 49 16.11 2.40 -13.60
N GLU A 50 17.29 1.97 -14.06
CA GLU A 50 18.55 2.37 -13.44
C GLU A 50 18.68 3.90 -13.43
N VAL A 51 19.41 4.43 -12.43
CA VAL A 51 19.57 5.88 -12.22
C VAL A 51 20.11 6.59 -13.47
N GLU A 52 20.95 5.91 -14.26
CA GLU A 52 21.54 6.44 -15.49
C GLU A 52 20.53 6.63 -16.62
N ASN A 53 19.37 5.96 -16.54
CA ASN A 53 18.32 5.98 -17.56
C ASN A 53 17.10 6.81 -17.15
N LEU A 54 17.17 7.51 -16.00
CA LEU A 54 16.11 8.42 -15.57
C LEU A 54 16.10 9.69 -16.42
N THR A 55 14.91 10.19 -16.71
CA THR A 55 14.72 11.48 -17.35
C THR A 55 15.16 12.62 -16.42
N GLU A 56 15.52 13.77 -16.99
CA GLU A 56 15.87 14.97 -16.20
C GLU A 56 14.76 15.37 -15.22
N GLN A 57 13.49 15.20 -15.62
CA GLN A 57 12.33 15.51 -14.80
C GLN A 57 12.21 14.55 -13.60
N GLU A 58 12.42 13.25 -13.80
CA GLU A 58 12.42 12.26 -12.72
C GLU A 58 13.57 12.50 -11.73
N ILE A 59 14.76 12.81 -12.25
CA ILE A 59 15.93 13.15 -11.44
C ILE A 59 15.63 14.37 -10.58
N LEU A 60 15.08 15.44 -11.18
CA LEU A 60 14.74 16.66 -10.47
C LEU A 60 13.67 16.41 -9.39
N MET A 61 12.61 15.66 -9.72
CA MET A 61 11.55 15.28 -8.79
C MET A 61 12.13 14.53 -7.59
N GLN A 62 12.98 13.53 -7.82
CA GLN A 62 13.62 12.78 -6.73
C GLN A 62 14.52 13.66 -5.86
N MET A 63 15.32 14.55 -6.46
CA MET A 63 16.16 15.48 -5.69
C MET A 63 15.31 16.40 -4.81
N GLN A 64 14.23 16.97 -5.35
CA GLN A 64 13.32 17.83 -4.59
C GLN A 64 12.63 17.06 -3.46
N LEU A 65 12.13 15.85 -3.71
CA LEU A 65 11.53 15.00 -2.68
C LEU A 65 12.53 14.67 -1.57
N ARG A 66 13.76 14.28 -1.93
CA ARG A 66 14.81 13.98 -0.94
C ARG A 66 15.14 15.20 -0.09
N LYS A 67 15.19 16.39 -0.69
CA LYS A 67 15.39 17.65 0.04
C LYS A 67 14.28 17.90 1.05
N LEU A 68 13.02 17.92 0.59
CA LEU A 68 11.85 18.19 1.44
C LEU A 68 11.71 17.18 2.58
N LEU A 69 11.91 15.89 2.29
CA LEU A 69 11.84 14.83 3.30
C LEU A 69 13.01 14.91 4.30
N SER A 70 14.20 15.34 3.86
CA SER A 70 15.34 15.54 4.75
C SER A 70 15.14 16.75 5.69
N GLU A 71 14.47 17.81 5.21
CA GLU A 71 14.06 18.94 6.05
C GLU A 71 13.11 18.49 7.19
N GLU A 72 12.29 17.48 6.92
CA GLU A 72 11.43 16.79 7.91
C GLU A 72 12.17 15.72 8.74
N ARG A 73 13.51 15.63 8.62
CA ARG A 73 14.39 14.66 9.29
C ARG A 73 14.07 13.19 8.95
N ILE A 74 13.53 12.93 7.77
CA ILE A 74 13.28 11.58 7.28
C ILE A 74 14.48 11.13 6.45
N GLN A 75 15.04 9.96 6.78
CA GLN A 75 16.10 9.36 5.97
C GLN A 75 15.51 8.89 4.63
N VAL A 76 16.07 9.34 3.52
CA VAL A 76 15.60 8.97 2.17
C VAL A 76 16.75 8.47 1.29
N THR A 77 16.56 7.30 0.71
CA THR A 77 17.44 6.77 -0.34
C THR A 77 16.66 6.55 -1.63
N ALA A 78 17.38 6.42 -2.74
CA ALA A 78 16.82 6.03 -4.04
C ALA A 78 17.44 4.69 -4.46
N SER A 79 16.63 3.80 -5.02
CA SER A 79 17.06 2.47 -5.47
C SER A 79 16.22 2.00 -6.64
N TRP A 80 16.75 1.04 -7.40
CA TRP A 80 16.06 0.43 -8.52
C TRP A 80 15.22 -0.77 -8.03
N ILE A 81 13.98 -0.91 -8.51
CA ILE A 81 13.05 -1.95 -8.03
C ILE A 81 13.64 -3.35 -8.20
N GLN A 82 14.26 -3.67 -9.35
CA GLN A 82 14.76 -5.04 -9.61
C GLN A 82 15.91 -5.46 -8.68
N SER A 83 16.78 -4.52 -8.28
CA SER A 83 17.89 -4.81 -7.37
C SER A 83 17.54 -4.58 -5.89
N PHE A 84 16.35 -4.04 -5.62
CA PHE A 84 15.93 -3.70 -4.27
C PHE A 84 15.55 -4.95 -3.46
N ASN A 85 16.21 -5.15 -2.32
CA ASN A 85 15.80 -6.19 -1.38
C ASN A 85 15.27 -5.54 -0.09
N SER A 86 13.98 -5.73 0.19
CA SER A 86 13.30 -5.18 1.37
C SER A 86 13.90 -5.64 2.71
N THR A 87 14.68 -6.72 2.72
CA THR A 87 15.36 -7.25 3.92
C THR A 87 16.77 -6.70 4.14
N THR A 88 17.28 -5.89 3.21
CA THR A 88 18.62 -5.28 3.34
C THR A 88 18.62 -4.10 4.32
N GLN A 89 19.79 -3.87 4.92
CA GLN A 89 20.05 -2.99 6.06
C GLN A 89 20.00 -1.49 5.70
N TYR A 90 19.11 -1.05 4.81
CA TYR A 90 19.00 0.37 4.43
C TYR A 90 18.47 1.25 5.57
N CYS A 91 17.54 0.72 6.39
CA CYS A 91 16.89 1.48 7.47
C CYS A 91 17.30 1.02 8.88
N SER A 92 18.55 0.64 9.12
CA SER A 92 19.05 0.27 10.47
C SER A 92 18.17 -0.73 11.23
N GLY A 93 17.63 -1.74 10.53
CA GLY A 93 16.79 -2.79 11.11
C GLY A 93 15.28 -2.46 11.22
N HIS A 94 14.85 -1.28 10.77
CA HIS A 94 13.44 -0.91 10.71
C HIS A 94 12.83 -1.19 9.33
N ILE A 95 11.51 -1.36 9.28
CA ILE A 95 10.78 -1.60 8.02
C ILE A 95 10.78 -0.32 7.17
N PRO A 96 11.21 -0.37 5.89
CA PRO A 96 11.17 0.78 4.98
C PRO A 96 9.73 1.12 4.55
N LEU A 97 9.51 2.40 4.23
CA LEU A 97 8.43 2.81 3.35
C LEU A 97 8.96 2.84 1.90
N ASN A 98 8.53 1.89 1.10
CA ASN A 98 8.88 1.77 -0.32
C ASN A 98 7.94 2.65 -1.14
N VAL A 99 8.48 3.61 -1.89
CA VAL A 99 7.69 4.59 -2.64
C VAL A 99 7.98 4.47 -4.12
N ILE A 100 6.95 4.18 -4.92
CA ILE A 100 7.02 4.17 -6.38
C ILE A 100 6.27 5.41 -6.88
N LEU A 101 6.98 6.29 -7.58
CA LEU A 101 6.46 7.62 -7.99
C LEU A 101 5.79 7.63 -9.37
N SER A 102 5.91 6.55 -10.15
CA SER A 102 5.34 6.42 -11.49
C SER A 102 4.48 5.17 -11.60
N SER A 103 3.41 5.24 -12.39
CA SER A 103 2.59 4.09 -12.76
C SER A 103 2.59 3.80 -14.27
N ASP A 104 3.67 4.18 -14.97
CA ASP A 104 3.84 3.86 -16.39
C ASP A 104 3.96 2.34 -16.65
N SER A 105 3.98 1.97 -17.94
CA SER A 105 4.08 0.56 -18.35
C SER A 105 5.35 -0.12 -17.85
N GLN A 106 6.47 0.61 -17.78
CA GLN A 106 7.74 0.04 -17.33
C GLN A 106 7.69 -0.23 -15.82
N SER A 107 7.21 0.73 -15.03
CA SER A 107 7.01 0.63 -13.58
C SER A 107 6.07 -0.50 -13.22
N ARG A 108 4.99 -0.69 -14.00
CA ARG A 108 4.10 -1.84 -13.86
C ARG A 108 4.83 -3.16 -14.10
N THR A 109 5.51 -3.31 -15.25
CA THR A 109 6.23 -4.54 -15.60
C THR A 109 7.31 -4.86 -14.58
N THR A 110 8.08 -3.87 -14.14
CA THR A 110 9.13 -4.07 -13.14
C THR A 110 8.56 -4.50 -11.79
N LEU A 111 7.44 -3.92 -11.36
CA LEU A 111 6.78 -4.33 -10.11
C LEU A 111 6.16 -5.73 -10.24
N GLU A 112 5.62 -6.07 -11.41
CA GLU A 112 5.11 -7.41 -11.69
C GLU A 112 6.22 -8.44 -11.55
N GLU A 113 7.33 -8.28 -12.27
CA GLU A 113 8.52 -9.13 -12.18
C GLU A 113 8.99 -9.26 -10.73
N TYR A 114 9.14 -8.13 -10.03
CA TYR A 114 9.52 -8.11 -8.62
C TYR A 114 8.57 -8.93 -7.74
N SER A 115 7.26 -8.80 -7.95
CA SER A 115 6.25 -9.53 -7.19
C SER A 115 6.28 -11.05 -7.43
N THR A 116 6.86 -11.49 -8.56
CA THR A 116 7.03 -12.91 -8.87
C THR A 116 8.29 -13.51 -8.23
N THR A 117 9.37 -12.73 -8.14
CA THR A 117 10.67 -13.19 -7.62
C THR A 117 10.85 -12.92 -6.12
N ASN A 118 10.14 -11.91 -5.60
CA ASN A 118 10.27 -11.42 -4.24
C ASN A 118 8.91 -11.35 -3.55
N ASN A 119 8.90 -11.48 -2.23
CA ASN A 119 7.68 -11.32 -1.45
C ASN A 119 7.45 -9.83 -1.12
N LEU A 120 6.34 -9.27 -1.58
CA LEU A 120 5.93 -7.90 -1.23
C LEU A 120 5.54 -7.76 0.24
N ALA A 121 5.21 -8.86 0.93
CA ALA A 121 4.78 -8.84 2.32
C ALA A 121 5.86 -8.37 3.30
N GLY A 122 5.43 -7.83 4.44
CA GLY A 122 6.33 -7.38 5.51
C GLY A 122 6.94 -6.00 5.31
N ALA A 123 6.75 -5.39 4.14
CA ALA A 123 7.09 -3.98 3.88
C ALA A 123 5.82 -3.13 3.72
N THR A 124 5.97 -1.81 3.90
CA THR A 124 4.92 -0.84 3.58
C THR A 124 5.23 -0.21 2.23
N TRP A 125 4.25 -0.21 1.33
CA TRP A 125 4.39 0.30 -0.03
C TRP A 125 3.46 1.48 -0.26
N LEU A 126 3.92 2.46 -1.03
CA LEU A 126 3.13 3.58 -1.52
C LEU A 126 3.40 3.77 -3.02
N LEU A 127 2.37 3.57 -3.83
CA LEU A 127 2.42 3.80 -5.27
C LEU A 127 1.62 5.05 -5.63
N PHE A 128 2.21 5.94 -6.42
CA PHE A 128 1.52 7.05 -7.06
C PHE A 128 1.00 6.59 -8.42
N LEU A 129 -0.32 6.59 -8.59
CA LEU A 129 -1.02 6.21 -9.80
C LEU A 129 -1.39 7.48 -10.58
N ASP A 130 -0.81 7.62 -11.77
CA ASP A 130 -1.00 8.81 -12.62
C ASP A 130 -2.22 8.69 -13.53
N THR A 131 -2.42 7.50 -14.11
CA THR A 131 -3.51 7.23 -15.05
C THR A 131 -4.03 5.80 -14.92
N GLY A 132 -5.23 5.56 -15.47
CA GLY A 132 -5.86 4.24 -15.47
C GLY A 132 -6.56 3.89 -14.16
N SER A 133 -6.82 2.60 -13.95
CA SER A 133 -7.48 2.08 -12.75
C SER A 133 -6.55 1.15 -11.96
N MET A 134 -6.73 1.08 -10.63
CA MET A 134 -6.01 0.13 -9.78
C MET A 134 -6.21 -1.31 -10.27
N SER A 135 -7.45 -1.70 -10.54
CA SER A 135 -7.79 -3.00 -11.13
C SER A 135 -6.99 -3.32 -12.41
N SER A 136 -6.82 -2.36 -13.32
CA SER A 136 -6.01 -2.57 -14.54
C SER A 136 -4.50 -2.61 -14.28
N PHE A 137 -3.99 -1.83 -13.33
CA PHE A 137 -2.56 -1.79 -13.00
C PHE A 137 -2.12 -3.09 -12.30
N PHE A 138 -2.94 -3.60 -11.36
CA PHE A 138 -2.66 -4.78 -10.56
C PHE A 138 -3.27 -6.08 -11.12
N ALA A 139 -3.68 -6.12 -12.38
CA ALA A 139 -4.29 -7.31 -12.98
C ALA A 139 -3.40 -8.56 -12.79
N ASP A 140 -2.13 -8.43 -13.17
CA ASP A 140 -1.14 -9.52 -13.15
C ASP A 140 -0.19 -9.46 -11.93
N ILE A 141 -0.35 -8.44 -11.08
CA ILE A 141 0.47 -8.26 -9.87
C ILE A 141 -0.26 -8.89 -8.68
N TYR A 142 0.43 -9.77 -7.95
CA TYR A 142 -0.11 -10.33 -6.71
C TYR A 142 0.38 -9.54 -5.51
N VAL A 143 -0.52 -8.78 -4.89
CA VAL A 143 -0.28 -8.08 -3.63
C VAL A 143 -0.81 -8.95 -2.47
N PRO A 144 0.07 -9.55 -1.64
CA PRO A 144 -0.35 -10.49 -0.61
C PRO A 144 -1.27 -9.90 0.47
N PHE A 145 -2.14 -10.73 1.03
CA PHE A 145 -3.05 -10.36 2.13
C PHE A 145 -2.37 -9.82 3.40
N ASN A 146 -1.07 -10.06 3.60
CA ASN A 146 -0.28 -9.52 4.72
C ASN A 146 0.67 -8.39 4.30
N CYS A 147 0.48 -7.79 3.12
CA CYS A 147 1.24 -6.65 2.63
C CYS A 147 0.44 -5.35 2.88
N GLU A 148 1.06 -4.31 3.43
CA GLU A 148 0.49 -2.96 3.55
C GLU A 148 0.83 -2.17 2.27
N PHE A 149 -0.01 -2.30 1.25
CA PHE A 149 0.19 -1.65 -0.05
C PHE A 149 -0.83 -0.53 -0.24
N LEU A 150 -0.35 0.71 -0.24
CA LEU A 150 -1.15 1.89 -0.47
C LEU A 150 -0.96 2.40 -1.90
N VAL A 151 -2.04 2.83 -2.51
CA VAL A 151 -2.07 3.47 -3.82
C VAL A 151 -2.73 4.82 -3.64
N THR A 152 -2.12 5.84 -4.23
CA THR A 152 -2.65 7.19 -4.22
C THR A 152 -2.75 7.73 -5.62
N TRP A 153 -3.78 8.53 -5.87
CA TRP A 153 -3.84 9.37 -7.06
C TRP A 153 -4.09 10.81 -6.67
N HIS A 154 -3.70 11.70 -7.58
CA HIS A 154 -3.85 13.12 -7.36
C HIS A 154 -5.26 13.61 -7.74
N GLY A 155 -6.04 14.07 -6.76
CA GLY A 155 -7.24 14.88 -6.99
C GLY A 155 -6.90 16.38 -6.99
N LEU A 156 -7.80 17.25 -7.44
CA LEU A 156 -7.51 18.69 -7.63
C LEU A 156 -6.90 19.39 -6.40
N THR A 157 -7.35 19.03 -5.19
CA THR A 157 -6.94 19.67 -3.92
C THR A 157 -6.52 18.68 -2.84
N SER A 158 -6.56 17.39 -3.14
CA SER A 158 -6.27 16.32 -2.18
C SER A 158 -5.84 15.04 -2.88
N MET A 159 -5.00 14.27 -2.21
CA MET A 159 -4.63 12.92 -2.61
C MET A 159 -5.56 11.93 -1.93
N HIS A 160 -6.15 11.03 -2.71
CA HIS A 160 -6.99 9.94 -2.17
C HIS A 160 -6.16 8.67 -2.10
N ILE A 161 -6.26 7.99 -0.96
CA ILE A 161 -5.39 6.85 -0.62
C ILE A 161 -6.27 5.62 -0.47
N TYR A 162 -5.89 4.56 -1.17
CA TYR A 162 -6.54 3.26 -1.14
C TYR A 162 -5.51 2.21 -0.73
N GLU A 163 -5.95 1.28 0.10
CA GLU A 163 -5.23 0.05 0.37
C GLU A 163 -5.64 -0.99 -0.69
N VAL A 164 -4.66 -1.70 -1.23
CA VAL A 164 -4.89 -2.76 -2.21
C VAL A 164 -4.27 -4.07 -1.77
N TYR A 165 -4.99 -5.18 -1.99
CA TYR A 165 -4.50 -6.53 -1.73
C TYR A 165 -5.34 -7.58 -2.46
N LYS A 166 -4.82 -8.81 -2.56
CA LYS A 166 -5.57 -9.99 -3.00
C LYS A 166 -5.56 -11.02 -1.87
N VAL A 167 -6.72 -11.61 -1.56
CA VAL A 167 -6.82 -12.66 -0.52
C VAL A 167 -6.06 -13.92 -0.93
N ALA A 168 -6.05 -14.22 -2.22
CA ALA A 168 -5.20 -15.23 -2.86
C ALA A 168 -4.94 -14.84 -4.32
N LYS A 169 -3.99 -15.51 -4.98
CA LYS A 169 -3.53 -15.15 -6.32
C LYS A 169 -4.66 -15.15 -7.36
N GLU A 170 -5.63 -16.07 -7.20
CA GLU A 170 -6.76 -16.26 -8.10
C GLU A 170 -7.99 -15.40 -7.71
N LYS A 171 -7.89 -14.60 -6.65
CA LYS A 171 -8.98 -13.77 -6.16
C LYS A 171 -8.89 -12.35 -6.75
N PRO A 172 -10.03 -11.64 -6.85
CA PRO A 172 -10.06 -10.25 -7.29
C PRO A 172 -9.19 -9.34 -6.42
N LEU A 173 -8.77 -8.22 -7.01
CA LEU A 173 -8.15 -7.13 -6.25
C LEU A 173 -9.19 -6.52 -5.31
N ASN A 174 -8.83 -6.40 -4.05
CA ASN A 174 -9.58 -5.60 -3.09
C ASN A 174 -9.04 -4.18 -3.09
N GLU A 175 -9.94 -3.21 -3.22
CA GLU A 175 -9.64 -1.78 -3.14
C GLU A 175 -10.39 -1.21 -1.93
N HIS A 176 -9.67 -0.85 -0.87
CA HIS A 176 -10.26 -0.32 0.35
C HIS A 176 -9.87 1.15 0.54
N TYR A 177 -10.86 2.04 0.67
CA TYR A 177 -10.57 3.45 0.92
C TYR A 177 -9.89 3.62 2.29
N TYR A 178 -8.63 4.07 2.26
CA TYR A 178 -7.81 4.26 3.45
C TYR A 178 -8.01 5.66 4.03
N GLY A 179 -8.03 6.68 3.15
CA GLY A 179 -8.13 8.06 3.59
C GLY A 179 -7.80 9.08 2.51
N ARG A 180 -7.55 10.31 2.95
CA ARG A 180 -7.13 11.42 2.10
C ARG A 180 -6.04 12.23 2.76
N PHE A 181 -5.24 12.90 1.94
CA PHE A 181 -4.22 13.84 2.38
C PHE A 181 -4.36 15.18 1.66
N ASN A 182 -4.19 16.27 2.40
CA ASN A 182 -3.96 17.61 1.87
C ASN A 182 -3.19 18.45 2.92
N PHE A 183 -2.70 19.62 2.52
CA PHE A 183 -1.92 20.49 3.43
C PHE A 183 -2.72 21.09 4.59
N ILE A 184 -4.04 21.20 4.47
CA ILE A 184 -4.90 21.84 5.48
C ILE A 184 -5.16 20.87 6.63
N SER A 185 -5.58 19.64 6.31
CA SER A 185 -5.96 18.62 7.30
C SER A 185 -4.87 17.60 7.60
N GLY A 186 -3.77 17.58 6.84
CA GLY A 186 -2.83 16.47 6.85
C GLY A 186 -3.49 15.17 6.38
N LEU A 187 -2.97 14.04 6.87
CA LEU A 187 -3.52 12.71 6.61
C LEU A 187 -4.75 12.46 7.48
N VAL A 188 -5.91 12.35 6.85
CA VAL A 188 -7.15 11.90 7.47
C VAL A 188 -7.42 10.48 6.98
N SER A 189 -7.25 9.50 7.87
CA SER A 189 -7.42 8.07 7.55
C SER A 189 -8.44 7.43 8.47
N ASN A 190 -9.09 6.38 7.99
CA ASN A 190 -9.90 5.53 8.85
C ASN A 190 -8.96 4.72 9.75
N GLU A 191 -8.93 5.02 11.06
CA GLU A 191 -7.93 4.49 12.01
C GLU A 191 -8.01 2.98 12.31
N TYR A 192 -8.80 2.22 11.55
CA TYR A 192 -8.93 0.79 11.78
C TYR A 192 -7.58 0.09 11.58
N ASN A 193 -7.23 -0.80 12.50
CA ASN A 193 -6.10 -1.72 12.33
C ASN A 193 -6.31 -2.61 11.09
N ILE A 194 -5.22 -3.20 10.58
CA ILE A 194 -5.24 -4.04 9.38
C ILE A 194 -6.29 -5.16 9.48
N PHE A 195 -6.47 -5.76 10.66
CA PHE A 195 -7.42 -6.86 10.89
C PHE A 195 -8.88 -6.45 10.74
N ARG A 196 -9.23 -5.20 11.08
CA ARG A 196 -10.58 -4.68 10.88
C ARG A 196 -10.84 -4.30 9.43
N ARG A 197 -9.83 -3.82 8.70
CA ARG A 197 -9.96 -3.48 7.27
C ARG A 197 -10.06 -4.74 6.40
N ARG A 198 -9.46 -5.84 6.86
CA ARG A 198 -9.35 -7.11 6.12
C ARG A 198 -10.08 -8.25 6.83
N SER A 199 -11.35 -8.05 7.18
CA SER A 199 -12.12 -9.02 7.97
C SER A 199 -12.85 -10.08 7.13
N ASN A 200 -12.64 -10.14 5.81
CA ASN A 200 -13.31 -11.06 4.89
C ASN A 200 -12.27 -11.73 3.99
N LEU A 201 -12.29 -13.06 3.96
CA LEU A 201 -11.39 -13.91 3.18
C LEU A 201 -12.08 -14.53 1.96
N GLU A 202 -13.21 -13.98 1.54
CA GLU A 202 -13.85 -14.23 0.24
C GLU A 202 -14.10 -15.71 -0.10
N GLY A 203 -14.44 -16.50 0.92
CA GLY A 203 -14.73 -17.93 0.78
C GLY A 203 -13.51 -18.77 0.39
N ILE A 204 -12.27 -18.30 0.65
CA ILE A 204 -11.07 -19.10 0.41
C ILE A 204 -11.10 -20.40 1.23
N VAL A 205 -10.49 -21.45 0.69
CA VAL A 205 -10.27 -22.71 1.41
C VAL A 205 -8.83 -22.76 1.91
N LEU A 206 -8.63 -22.63 3.22
CA LEU A 206 -7.33 -22.76 3.87
C LEU A 206 -7.03 -24.24 4.10
N LYS A 207 -5.86 -24.70 3.63
CA LYS A 207 -5.36 -26.04 3.93
C LYS A 207 -4.67 -26.01 5.29
N VAL A 208 -5.22 -26.71 6.27
CA VAL A 208 -4.72 -26.73 7.64
C VAL A 208 -4.11 -28.09 7.93
N ILE A 209 -2.80 -28.12 8.12
CA ILE A 209 -2.12 -29.33 8.58
C ILE A 209 -2.34 -29.44 10.08
N THR A 210 -2.78 -30.61 10.54
CA THR A 210 -3.17 -30.85 11.93
C THR A 210 -2.78 -32.25 12.38
N ALA A 211 -2.64 -32.44 13.68
CA ALA A 211 -2.51 -33.74 14.34
C ALA A 211 -3.70 -33.94 15.28
N ASP A 212 -4.00 -35.19 15.62
CA ASP A 212 -4.98 -35.50 16.66
C ASP A 212 -4.29 -35.34 18.01
N ASP A 213 -4.71 -34.34 18.79
CA ASP A 213 -4.12 -33.97 20.09
C ASP A 213 -5.21 -33.54 21.09
N PRO A 214 -5.97 -34.50 21.64
CA PRO A 214 -7.01 -34.22 22.62
C PRO A 214 -6.44 -33.59 23.91
N PRO A 215 -7.08 -32.57 24.51
CA PRO A 215 -8.38 -31.97 24.15
C PRO A 215 -8.28 -30.74 23.25
N ILE A 216 -7.07 -30.39 22.81
CA ILE A 216 -6.78 -29.20 22.01
C ILE A 216 -7.42 -29.34 20.63
N MET A 217 -7.27 -30.52 20.03
CA MET A 217 -7.75 -30.86 18.70
C MET A 217 -8.23 -32.31 18.70
N ASN A 218 -9.51 -32.53 18.41
CA ASN A 218 -10.05 -33.87 18.23
C ASN A 218 -10.50 -34.01 16.78
N ILE A 219 -9.93 -34.95 16.05
CA ILE A 219 -10.29 -35.14 14.65
C ILE A 219 -11.24 -36.33 14.56
N ASP A 220 -12.36 -36.14 13.86
CA ASP A 220 -13.30 -37.23 13.68
C ASP A 220 -12.67 -38.36 12.84
N PRO A 221 -13.15 -39.62 12.96
CA PRO A 221 -12.61 -40.73 12.19
C PRO A 221 -12.67 -40.54 10.67
N SER A 222 -13.54 -39.64 10.18
CA SER A 222 -13.64 -39.30 8.77
C SER A 222 -12.55 -38.33 8.28
N GLY A 223 -11.82 -37.70 9.20
CA GLY A 223 -10.80 -36.69 8.93
C GLY A 223 -11.37 -35.35 8.43
N LYS A 224 -12.69 -35.17 8.48
CA LYS A 224 -13.40 -34.01 7.89
C LYS A 224 -13.93 -33.03 8.92
N ARG A 225 -14.04 -33.44 10.18
CA ARG A 225 -14.49 -32.57 11.27
C ARG A 225 -13.46 -32.51 12.36
N VAL A 226 -13.13 -31.30 12.76
CA VAL A 226 -12.25 -31.03 13.89
C VAL A 226 -13.06 -30.42 15.01
N SER A 227 -12.89 -30.94 16.22
CA SER A 227 -13.48 -30.43 17.45
C SER A 227 -12.38 -30.21 18.49
N GLY A 228 -12.73 -30.06 19.77
CA GLY A 228 -11.80 -29.60 20.79
C GLY A 228 -11.70 -28.07 20.84
N PHE A 229 -10.70 -27.55 21.55
CA PHE A 229 -10.55 -26.11 21.73
C PHE A 229 -10.27 -25.39 20.40
N LEU A 230 -9.27 -25.83 19.63
CA LEU A 230 -8.90 -25.19 18.37
C LEU A 230 -9.96 -25.40 17.28
N GLY A 231 -10.65 -26.54 17.26
CA GLY A 231 -11.78 -26.75 16.34
C GLY A 231 -12.88 -25.68 16.52
N ARG A 232 -13.23 -25.37 17.77
CA ARG A 232 -14.21 -24.29 18.07
C ARG A 232 -13.70 -22.90 17.67
N VAL A 233 -12.40 -22.63 17.85
CA VAL A 233 -11.80 -21.37 17.41
C VAL A 233 -11.90 -21.23 15.89
N TRP A 234 -11.52 -22.28 15.14
CA TRP A 234 -11.66 -22.29 13.68
C TRP A 234 -13.11 -22.10 13.23
N ASP A 235 -14.09 -22.76 13.85
CA ASP A 235 -15.52 -22.58 13.54
C ASP A 235 -15.97 -21.12 13.70
N ILE A 236 -15.48 -20.42 14.73
CA ILE A 236 -15.77 -19.00 14.95
C ILE A 236 -15.12 -18.15 13.86
N LEU A 237 -13.84 -18.41 13.56
CA LEU A 237 -13.08 -17.66 12.56
C LEU A 237 -13.68 -17.85 11.16
N GLU A 238 -14.02 -19.07 10.75
CA GLU A 238 -14.64 -19.35 9.45
C GLU A 238 -15.91 -18.52 9.25
N LYS A 239 -16.77 -18.44 10.27
CA LYS A 239 -18.01 -17.67 10.24
C LYS A 239 -17.76 -16.18 10.21
N LYS A 240 -16.82 -15.69 11.02
CA LYS A 240 -16.53 -14.25 11.17
C LYS A 240 -15.75 -13.68 9.99
N MET A 241 -14.91 -14.50 9.36
CA MET A 241 -14.00 -14.07 8.30
C MET A 241 -14.34 -14.64 6.93
N ASN A 242 -15.42 -15.43 6.79
CA ASN A 242 -15.88 -15.99 5.52
C ASN A 242 -14.77 -16.77 4.78
N PHE A 243 -14.28 -17.84 5.40
CA PHE A 243 -13.41 -18.84 4.77
C PHE A 243 -13.85 -20.25 5.18
N ARG A 244 -13.20 -21.27 4.60
CA ARG A 244 -13.32 -22.68 5.00
C ARG A 244 -11.95 -23.26 5.31
N ALA A 245 -11.87 -24.13 6.30
CA ALA A 245 -10.70 -24.96 6.54
C ALA A 245 -10.89 -26.34 5.89
N SER A 246 -9.83 -26.82 5.22
CA SER A 246 -9.68 -28.19 4.77
C SER A 246 -8.53 -28.81 5.55
N TYR A 247 -8.85 -29.76 6.42
CA TYR A 247 -7.89 -30.35 7.34
C TYR A 247 -7.13 -31.50 6.69
N ILE A 248 -5.81 -31.50 6.87
CA ILE A 248 -4.89 -32.54 6.41
C ILE A 248 -4.25 -33.13 7.66
N LEU A 249 -4.51 -34.40 7.90
CA LEU A 249 -3.98 -35.11 9.07
C LEU A 249 -2.54 -35.54 8.82
N LEU A 250 -1.62 -35.08 9.68
CA LEU A 250 -0.28 -35.66 9.79
C LEU A 250 -0.44 -37.09 10.33
N ARG A 251 -0.39 -38.08 9.43
CA ARG A 251 -0.13 -39.46 9.83
C ARG A 251 1.38 -39.58 9.99
N GLU A 252 1.82 -40.23 11.07
CA GLU A 252 3.22 -40.50 11.35
C GLU A 252 3.94 -40.98 10.06
N LEU A 253 5.08 -40.34 9.76
CA LEU A 253 6.07 -40.83 8.79
C LEU A 253 6.68 -42.13 9.30
#